data_AF-A0A942P4Z7-F1
#
_entry.id   AF-A0A942P4Z7-F1
#
_cell.length_a   1.000
_cell.length_b   1.000
_cell.length_c   1.000
_cell.angle_alpha   90.00
_cell.angle_beta   90.00
_cell.angle_gamma   90.00
#
_symmetry.space_group_name_H-M   'P 1'
#
loop_
_entity.id
_entity.type
_entity.pdbx_description
1 polymer ?
#
loop_
_entity_poly.entity_id
_entity_poly.type
_entity_poly.pdbx_seq_one_letter_code
_entity_poly.pdbx_strand_id
1 'polypeptide(L)'
;IVAGTNAAGGKASYAGHSFRMKLELSDAYYFSMNLPLQQIPDEDFLHEKDGSYFRFFFSQDKLFAMLMRNCQDKAKICEKAVKELWTKEMVQQKILNL
;
A
#
# COMPACT_ATOMS: atom_id res chain seq x y z
N ILE A 1 21.52 3.99 4.49
CA ILE A 1 22.90 4.52 4.39
C ILE A 1 23.58 3.78 3.23
N VAL A 2 23.28 4.17 1.99
CA VAL A 2 23.89 3.54 0.78
C VAL A 2 24.96 4.48 0.22
N ALA A 3 24.61 5.76 0.04
CA ALA A 3 25.54 6.78 -0.46
C ALA A 3 26.80 6.92 0.41
N GLY A 4 26.66 6.98 1.74
CA GLY A 4 27.81 7.09 2.66
C GLY A 4 28.73 5.87 2.61
N THR A 5 28.16 4.65 2.58
CA THR A 5 28.93 3.41 2.48
C THR A 5 29.71 3.34 1.17
N ASN A 6 29.09 3.75 0.06
CA ASN A 6 29.75 3.76 -1.24
C ASN A 6 30.82 4.86 -1.35
N ALA A 7 30.58 6.03 -0.75
CA ALA A 7 31.57 7.11 -0.69
C ALA A 7 32.83 6.72 0.11
N ALA A 8 32.71 5.84 1.10
CA ALA A 8 33.82 5.30 1.88
C ALA A 8 34.50 4.07 1.23
N GLY A 9 34.20 3.75 -0.03
CA GLY A 9 34.79 2.60 -0.75
C GLY A 9 34.09 1.26 -0.51
N GLY A 10 33.00 1.24 0.25
CA GLY A 10 32.14 0.06 0.39
C GLY A 10 31.31 -0.23 -0.86
N LYS A 11 30.71 -1.42 -0.91
CA LYS A 11 29.77 -1.84 -1.97
C LYS A 11 28.40 -2.15 -1.37
N ALA A 12 27.54 -1.14 -1.30
CA ALA A 12 26.14 -1.27 -0.91
C ALA A 12 25.23 -1.03 -2.12
N SER A 13 24.21 -1.87 -2.28
CA SER A 13 23.15 -1.70 -3.26
C SER A 13 21.90 -1.10 -2.62
N TYR A 14 21.17 -0.29 -3.38
CA TYR A 14 19.85 0.21 -2.98
C TYR A 14 18.78 -0.66 -3.63
N ALA A 15 18.05 -1.41 -2.81
CA ALA A 15 17.01 -2.34 -3.28
C ALA A 15 15.69 -1.66 -3.69
N GLY A 16 15.64 -0.31 -3.68
CA GLY A 16 14.39 0.43 -3.84
C GLY A 16 13.55 0.44 -2.56
N HIS A 17 12.69 1.44 -2.43
CA HIS A 17 11.65 1.46 -1.42
C HIS A 17 10.30 1.23 -2.09
N SER A 18 9.41 0.50 -1.41
CA SER A 18 8.01 0.43 -1.77
C SER A 18 7.46 1.85 -1.94
N PHE A 19 6.82 2.13 -3.08
CA PHE A 19 6.22 3.42 -3.32
C PHE A 19 5.11 3.65 -2.29
N ARG A 20 5.14 4.80 -1.63
CA ARG A 20 4.16 5.19 -0.61
C ARG A 20 3.84 6.67 -0.75
N MET A 21 2.57 6.99 -0.91
CA MET A 21 2.07 8.36 -0.97
C MET A 21 1.06 8.60 0.14
N LYS A 22 1.17 9.76 0.77
CA LYS A 22 0.20 10.34 1.68
C LYS A 22 -0.04 11.77 1.24
N LEU A 23 -1.31 12.14 1.05
CA LEU A 23 -1.69 13.47 0.65
C LEU A 23 -2.96 13.86 1.38
N GLU A 24 -2.97 15.05 1.96
CA GLU A 24 -4.17 15.71 2.45
C GLU A 24 -4.45 16.89 1.52
N LEU A 25 -5.65 16.94 0.95
CA LEU A 25 -6.08 18.02 0.06
C LEU A 25 -7.49 18.44 0.46
N SER A 26 -7.62 19.68 0.91
CA SER A 26 -8.85 20.20 1.54
C SER A 26 -9.31 19.26 2.67
N ASP A 27 -10.50 18.68 2.57
CA ASP A 27 -11.08 17.80 3.59
C ASP A 27 -10.92 16.30 3.27
N ALA A 28 -10.02 15.96 2.34
CA ALA A 28 -9.80 14.58 1.91
C ALA A 28 -8.39 14.09 2.23
N TYR A 29 -8.32 12.90 2.84
CA TYR A 29 -7.07 12.18 3.07
C TYR A 29 -6.92 11.07 2.04
N TYR A 30 -5.78 11.04 1.34
CA TYR A 30 -5.42 10.03 0.36
C TYR A 30 -4.20 9.25 0.81
N PHE A 31 -4.26 7.94 0.60
CA PHE A 31 -3.13 7.03 0.79
C PHE A 31 -3.05 6.08 -0.39
N SER A 32 -1.83 5.85 -0.87
CA SER A 32 -1.58 4.84 -1.90
C SER A 32 -0.26 4.14 -1.65
N MET A 33 -0.18 2.87 -2.00
CA MET A 33 1.05 2.12 -1.91
C MET A 33 1.22 1.19 -3.12
N ASN A 34 2.44 1.16 -3.69
CA ASN A 34 2.85 0.28 -4.79
C ASN A 34 1.93 0.25 -6.02
N LEU A 35 1.24 1.36 -6.33
CA LEU A 35 0.29 1.43 -7.45
C LEU A 35 0.85 0.75 -8.71
N PRO A 36 0.10 -0.17 -9.33
CA PRO A 36 0.58 -0.94 -10.47
C PRO A 36 0.77 -0.05 -11.69
N LEU A 37 2.01 0.37 -11.95
CA LEU A 37 2.37 1.02 -13.22
C LEU A 37 2.64 -0.01 -14.34
N GLN A 38 2.99 -1.25 -13.97
CA GLN A 38 3.39 -2.31 -14.91
C GLN A 38 2.83 -3.70 -14.59
N GLN A 39 2.41 -3.96 -13.34
CA GLN A 39 1.87 -5.26 -12.93
C GLN A 39 0.34 -5.25 -13.02
N ILE A 40 -0.25 -6.08 -13.88
CA ILE A 40 -1.71 -6.24 -13.93
C ILE A 40 -2.14 -7.09 -12.74
N PRO A 41 -3.06 -6.63 -11.88
CA PRO A 41 -3.58 -7.44 -10.78
C PRO A 41 -4.40 -8.62 -11.31
N ASP A 42 -4.31 -9.76 -10.62
CA ASP A 42 -5.22 -10.90 -10.86
C ASP A 42 -6.63 -10.55 -10.38
N GLU A 43 -6.70 -9.77 -9.29
CA GLU A 43 -7.95 -9.31 -8.71
C GLU A 43 -7.86 -7.85 -8.24
N ASP A 44 -8.92 -7.11 -8.54
CA ASP A 44 -9.17 -5.73 -8.12
C ASP A 44 -10.42 -5.69 -7.25
N PHE A 45 -10.24 -5.45 -5.95
CA PHE A 45 -11.32 -5.43 -4.97
C PHE A 45 -11.57 -4.01 -4.49
N LEU A 46 -12.72 -3.47 -4.89
CA LEU A 46 -13.20 -2.14 -4.50
C LEU A 46 -14.21 -2.24 -3.36
N HIS A 47 -14.01 -1.44 -2.33
CA HIS A 47 -14.92 -1.29 -1.21
C HIS A 47 -15.14 0.18 -0.91
N GLU A 48 -16.38 0.66 -1.10
CA GLU A 48 -16.79 2.01 -0.79
C GLU A 48 -17.99 1.98 0.16
N LYS A 49 -17.87 2.68 1.29
CA LYS A 49 -18.90 2.72 2.34
C LYS A 49 -18.77 4.00 3.15
N ASP A 50 -19.87 4.70 3.41
CA ASP A 50 -19.93 5.88 4.29
C ASP A 50 -18.86 6.96 3.95
N GLY A 51 -18.60 7.18 2.66
CA GLY A 51 -17.59 8.14 2.18
C GLY A 51 -16.13 7.67 2.26
N SER A 52 -15.88 6.50 2.87
CA SER A 52 -14.62 5.79 2.77
C SER A 52 -14.50 5.06 1.45
N TYR A 53 -13.31 5.07 0.87
CA TYR A 53 -13.01 4.36 -0.36
C TYR A 53 -11.74 3.55 -0.18
N PHE A 54 -11.80 2.29 -0.57
CA PHE A 54 -10.67 1.39 -0.65
C PHE A 54 -10.66 0.69 -2.00
N ARG A 55 -9.48 0.55 -2.57
CA ARG A 55 -9.23 -0.32 -3.71
C ARG A 55 -7.98 -1.12 -3.45
N PHE A 56 -8.12 -2.43 -3.47
CA PHE A 56 -7.06 -3.39 -3.15
C PHE A 56 -6.71 -4.18 -4.40
N PHE A 57 -5.42 -4.31 -4.67
CA PHE A 57 -4.92 -5.03 -5.84
C PHE A 57 -4.18 -6.28 -5.38
N PHE A 58 -4.67 -7.44 -5.82
CA PHE A 58 -4.14 -8.73 -5.44
C PHE A 58 -3.49 -9.42 -6.64
N SER A 59 -2.43 -10.18 -6.35
CA SER A 59 -1.89 -11.16 -7.28
C SER A 59 -1.55 -12.42 -6.50
N GLN A 60 -1.96 -13.58 -7.00
CA GLN A 60 -1.85 -14.86 -6.30
C GLN A 60 -2.39 -14.79 -4.85
N ASP A 61 -3.54 -14.14 -4.67
CA ASP A 61 -4.18 -13.88 -3.37
C ASP A 61 -3.29 -13.12 -2.36
N LYS A 62 -2.37 -12.29 -2.85
CA LYS A 62 -1.54 -11.43 -2.01
C LYS A 62 -1.74 -9.98 -2.36
N LEU A 63 -2.04 -9.18 -1.35
CA LEU A 63 -2.16 -7.74 -1.48
C LEU A 63 -0.80 -7.13 -1.82
N PHE A 64 -0.63 -6.64 -3.05
CA PHE A 64 0.64 -6.05 -3.47
C PHE A 64 0.56 -4.52 -3.63
N ALA A 65 -0.65 -3.97 -3.82
CA ALA A 65 -0.88 -2.54 -3.95
C ALA A 65 -2.26 -2.13 -3.44
N MET A 66 -2.43 -0.86 -3.11
CA MET A 66 -3.75 -0.33 -2.74
C MET A 66 -3.90 1.19 -2.85
N LEU A 67 -5.16 1.62 -2.81
CA LEU A 67 -5.63 3.00 -2.69
C LEU A 67 -6.62 3.11 -1.55
N MET A 68 -6.57 4.23 -0.84
CA MET A 68 -7.53 4.57 0.22
C MET A 68 -7.83 6.07 0.23
N ARG A 69 -9.09 6.42 0.46
CA ARG A 69 -9.54 7.80 0.70
C ARG A 69 -10.36 7.87 2.00
N ASN A 70 -10.16 8.93 2.77
CA ASN A 70 -10.95 9.31 3.96
C ASN A 70 -10.96 8.28 5.11
N CYS A 71 -9.86 7.53 5.30
CA CYS A 71 -9.67 6.59 6.42
C CYS A 71 -8.26 6.68 7.01
N GLN A 72 -7.84 7.87 7.41
CA GLN A 72 -6.48 8.13 7.88
C GLN A 72 -6.03 7.20 9.04
N ASP A 73 -6.95 6.86 9.93
CA ASP A 73 -6.78 5.93 11.04
C ASP A 73 -6.32 4.54 10.56
N LYS A 74 -6.77 4.09 9.39
CA LYS A 74 -6.42 2.79 8.80
C LYS A 74 -5.11 2.81 7.99
N ALA A 75 -4.49 3.97 7.77
CA ALA A 75 -3.29 4.07 6.92
C ALA A 75 -2.13 3.17 7.38
N LYS A 76 -1.93 2.99 8.70
CA LYS A 76 -0.85 2.14 9.24
C LYS A 76 -1.13 0.65 9.03
N ILE A 77 -2.36 0.19 9.25
CA ILE A 77 -2.72 -1.22 9.04
C ILE A 77 -2.70 -1.57 7.54
N CYS A 78 -3.14 -0.64 6.69
CA CYS A 78 -3.03 -0.73 5.24
C CYS A 78 -1.56 -0.86 4.78
N GLU A 79 -0.66 -0.02 5.31
CA GLU A 79 0.78 -0.13 5.01
C GLU A 79 1.35 -1.49 5.42
N LYS A 80 0.95 -1.99 6.60
CA LYS A 80 1.35 -3.32 7.09
C LYS A 80 0.84 -4.42 6.17
N ALA A 81 -0.43 -4.36 5.76
CA ALA A 81 -1.06 -5.37 4.92
C ALA A 81 -0.34 -5.53 3.56
N VAL A 82 0.07 -4.43 2.94
CA VAL A 82 0.84 -4.47 1.68
C VAL A 82 2.26 -5.00 1.90
N LYS A 83 2.96 -4.57 2.96
CA LYS A 83 4.33 -5.03 3.26
C LYS A 83 4.38 -6.52 3.59
N GLU A 84 3.36 -7.03 4.26
CA GLU A 84 3.26 -8.43 4.69
C GLU A 84 2.49 -9.30 3.69
N LEU A 85 2.07 -8.76 2.55
CA LEU A 85 1.37 -9.50 1.48
C LEU A 85 0.13 -10.25 1.99
N TRP A 86 -0.73 -9.55 2.75
CA TRP A 86 -1.94 -10.15 3.33
C TRP A 86 -2.89 -10.71 2.26
N THR A 87 -3.62 -11.77 2.62
CA THR A 87 -4.67 -12.34 1.76
C THR A 87 -5.91 -11.46 1.74
N LYS A 88 -6.79 -11.72 0.78
CA LYS A 88 -8.07 -11.03 0.69
C LYS A 88 -8.92 -11.21 1.95
N GLU A 89 -8.97 -12.41 2.53
CA GLU A 89 -9.75 -12.65 3.75
C GLU A 89 -9.19 -11.84 4.93
N MET A 90 -7.86 -11.77 5.07
CA MET A 90 -7.23 -10.98 6.13
C MET A 90 -7.57 -9.49 6.00
N VAL A 91 -7.59 -8.95 4.78
CA VAL A 91 -7.99 -7.57 4.51
C VAL A 91 -9.45 -7.33 4.89
N GLN A 92 -10.35 -8.22 4.47
CA GLN A 92 -11.78 -8.11 4.78
C GLN A 92 -12.03 -8.10 6.29
N GLN A 93 -11.42 -9.03 7.02
CA GLN A 93 -11.61 -9.14 8.47
C GLN A 93 -10.96 -7.98 9.24
N LYS A 94 -9.72 -7.61 8.91
CA LYS A 94 -8.91 -6.70 9.75
C LYS A 94 -9.01 -5.22 9.36
N ILE A 95 -9.34 -4.92 8.09
CA ILE A 95 -9.43 -3.55 7.59
C ILE A 95 -10.89 -3.16 7.39
N LEU A 96 -11.71 -4.05 6.84
CA LEU A 96 -13.09 -3.74 6.47
C LEU A 96 -14.14 -4.18 7.52
N ASN A 97 -13.77 -5.07 8.43
CA ASN A 97 -14.68 -5.70 9.41
C ASN A 97 -15.90 -6.36 8.72
N LEU A 98 -15.65 -7.05 7.61
CA LEU A 98 -16.61 -7.91 6.90
C LEU A 98 -16.40 -9.37 7.31
#